data_AF-T0ZL17-F1
#
_entry.id   AF-T0ZL17-F1
#
_cell.length_a   1.000
_cell.length_b   1.000
_cell.length_c   1.000
_cell.angle_alpha   90.00
_cell.angle_beta   90.00
_cell.angle_gamma   90.00
#
_symmetry.space_group_name_H-M   'P 1'
#
loop_
_entity.id
_entity.type
_entity.pdbx_description
1 polymer ?
#
loop_
_entity_poly.entity_id
_entity_poly.type
_entity_poly.pdbx_seq_one_letter_code
_entity_poly.pdbx_strand_id
1 'polypeptide(L)'
;MVGKSNRTREEKARIVMEALSNTATIAEICKRHNVVSSTFYNWRDAFVAGGTSALELGKSSNDIKVQREMENLKKIIGELTIVNETLKKLNLQGEVGGHDDSRSTEIHQAVCLQTCRCE
;
A
#
# COMPACT_ATOMS: atom_id res chain seq x y z
N MET A 1 -11.56 -31.03 -11.45
CA MET A 1 -11.44 -29.55 -11.34
C MET A 1 -12.70 -29.04 -10.64
N VAL A 2 -12.64 -28.67 -9.35
CA VAL A 2 -13.80 -28.14 -8.63
C VAL A 2 -13.86 -26.63 -8.92
N GLY A 3 -14.83 -26.23 -9.76
CA GLY A 3 -15.06 -24.83 -10.11
C GLY A 3 -15.37 -24.01 -8.86
N LYS A 4 -14.60 -22.95 -8.65
CA LYS A 4 -14.87 -21.91 -7.63
C LYS A 4 -16.28 -21.37 -7.90
N SER A 5 -17.26 -21.71 -7.07
CA SER A 5 -18.59 -21.12 -7.23
C SER A 5 -18.50 -19.61 -6.96
N ASN A 6 -18.75 -18.81 -7.99
CA ASN A 6 -18.70 -17.35 -7.95
C ASN A 6 -19.95 -16.79 -7.23
N ARG A 7 -20.04 -17.01 -5.92
CA ARG A 7 -21.09 -16.45 -5.06
C ARG A 7 -20.58 -15.27 -4.27
N THR A 8 -21.43 -14.26 -4.09
CA THR A 8 -21.14 -13.11 -3.24
C THR A 8 -20.96 -13.53 -1.78
N ARG A 9 -20.28 -12.71 -0.98
CA ARG A 9 -20.04 -13.05 0.44
C ARG A 9 -21.36 -13.10 1.21
N GLU A 10 -22.28 -12.22 0.85
CA GLU A 10 -23.59 -12.04 1.45
C GLU A 10 -24.49 -13.23 1.16
N GLU A 11 -24.43 -13.78 -0.05
CA GLU A 11 -25.16 -15.00 -0.42
C GLU A 11 -24.64 -16.22 0.34
N LYS A 12 -23.32 -16.38 0.44
CA LYS A 12 -22.70 -17.46 1.23
C LYS A 12 -23.12 -17.38 2.71
N ALA A 13 -23.09 -16.18 3.29
CA ALA A 13 -23.51 -15.96 4.67
C ALA A 13 -24.99 -16.34 4.88
N ARG A 14 -25.89 -15.96 3.96
CA ARG A 14 -27.31 -16.32 4.02
C ARG A 14 -27.52 -17.83 4.04
N ILE A 15 -26.86 -18.56 3.14
CA ILE A 15 -26.97 -20.02 3.04
C ILE A 15 -26.45 -20.70 4.32
N VAL A 16 -25.34 -20.21 4.87
CA VAL A 16 -24.81 -20.74 6.14
C VAL A 16 -25.77 -20.48 7.30
N MET A 17 -26.34 -19.28 7.40
CA MET A 17 -27.32 -18.95 8.45
C MET A 17 -28.60 -19.79 8.35
N GLU A 18 -29.08 -20.06 7.13
CA GLU A 18 -30.21 -20.96 6.89
C GLU A 18 -29.93 -22.38 7.39
N ALA A 19 -28.70 -22.86 7.27
CA ALA A 19 -28.30 -24.17 7.80
C ALA A 19 -28.14 -24.19 9.31
N LEU A 20 -27.72 -23.09 9.92
CA LEU A 20 -27.60 -22.97 11.37
C LEU A 20 -28.95 -22.78 12.07
N SER A 21 -29.99 -22.32 11.37
CA SER A 21 -31.34 -22.17 11.92
C SER A 21 -32.09 -23.49 12.10
N ASN A 22 -31.48 -24.63 11.76
CA ASN A 22 -32.02 -25.99 11.92
C ASN A 22 -33.38 -26.22 11.24
N THR A 23 -33.70 -25.40 10.23
CA THR A 23 -34.96 -25.45 9.47
C THR A 23 -34.98 -26.56 8.40
N ALA A 24 -33.81 -26.97 7.91
CA ALA A 24 -33.62 -28.04 6.95
C ALA A 24 -32.25 -28.69 7.16
N THR A 25 -32.08 -29.92 6.69
CA THR A 25 -30.79 -30.60 6.76
C THR A 25 -29.79 -29.94 5.81
N ILE A 26 -28.50 -30.04 6.15
CA ILE A 26 -27.40 -29.50 5.31
C ILE A 26 -27.47 -30.07 3.88
N ALA A 27 -27.87 -31.34 3.73
CA ALA A 27 -28.01 -31.98 2.43
C ALA A 27 -29.14 -31.36 1.58
N GLU A 28 -30.27 -30.99 2.19
CA GLU A 28 -31.38 -30.32 1.49
C GLU A 28 -31.01 -28.90 1.09
N ILE A 29 -30.29 -28.18 1.95
CA ILE A 29 -29.81 -26.81 1.68
C ILE A 29 -28.78 -26.83 0.54
N CYS A 30 -27.84 -27.77 0.55
CA CYS A 30 -26.87 -27.95 -0.53
C CYS A 30 -27.56 -28.24 -1.87
N LYS A 31 -28.62 -29.06 -1.88
CA LYS A 31 -29.42 -29.33 -3.09
C LYS A 31 -30.19 -28.09 -3.56
N ARG A 32 -30.89 -27.40 -2.65
CA ARG A 32 -31.69 -26.20 -2.96
C ARG A 32 -30.86 -25.07 -3.57
N HIS A 33 -29.68 -24.85 -3.01
CA HIS A 33 -28.78 -23.79 -3.45
C HIS A 33 -27.77 -24.27 -4.50
N ASN A 34 -27.85 -25.53 -4.97
CA ASN A 34 -26.90 -26.11 -5.91
C ASN A 34 -25.43 -25.89 -5.48
N VAL A 35 -25.14 -26.24 -4.23
CA VAL A 35 -23.82 -26.13 -3.59
C VAL A 35 -23.29 -27.52 -3.32
N VAL A 36 -22.01 -27.73 -3.62
CA VAL A 36 -21.30 -28.97 -3.27
C VAL A 36 -21.06 -28.99 -1.77
N SER A 37 -21.41 -30.09 -1.09
CA SER A 37 -21.32 -30.20 0.38
C SER A 37 -19.96 -29.81 0.95
N SER A 38 -18.85 -30.21 0.30
CA SER A 38 -17.49 -29.83 0.71
C SER A 38 -17.27 -28.31 0.72
N THR A 39 -17.82 -27.61 -0.27
CA THR A 39 -17.70 -26.15 -0.37
C THR A 39 -18.56 -25.46 0.69
N PHE A 40 -19.74 -26.00 0.98
CA PHE A 40 -20.60 -25.51 2.06
C PHE A 40 -19.91 -25.62 3.42
N TYR A 41 -19.30 -26.77 3.74
CA TYR A 41 -18.58 -26.95 5.00
C TYR A 41 -17.45 -25.93 5.16
N ASN A 42 -16.66 -25.69 4.09
CA ASN A 42 -15.64 -24.66 4.10
C ASN A 42 -16.21 -23.26 4.39
N TRP A 43 -17.39 -22.93 3.87
CA TRP A 43 -18.04 -21.64 4.16
C TRP A 43 -18.55 -21.55 5.58
N ARG A 44 -19.16 -22.62 6.10
CA ARG A 44 -19.65 -22.68 7.48
C ARG A 44 -18.49 -22.49 8.46
N ASP A 45 -17.40 -23.22 8.25
CA ASP A 45 -16.26 -23.17 9.16
C ASP A 45 -15.58 -21.79 9.11
N ALA A 46 -15.45 -21.19 7.93
CA ALA A 46 -14.97 -19.81 7.78
C ALA A 46 -15.91 -18.77 8.42
N PHE A 47 -17.22 -18.96 8.31
CA PHE A 47 -18.22 -18.07 8.91
C PHE A 47 -18.18 -18.11 10.43
N VAL A 48 -18.09 -19.30 11.02
CA VAL A 48 -17.97 -19.49 12.48
C VAL A 48 -16.64 -18.93 12.98
N ALA A 49 -15.52 -19.25 12.34
CA ALA A 49 -14.21 -18.74 12.73
C ALA A 49 -14.16 -17.20 12.67
N GLY A 50 -14.64 -16.61 11.57
CA GLY A 50 -14.72 -15.16 11.42
C GLY A 50 -15.65 -14.50 12.45
N GLY A 51 -16.79 -15.13 12.75
CA GLY A 51 -17.72 -14.69 13.79
C GLY A 51 -17.08 -14.71 15.18
N THR A 52 -16.42 -15.81 15.55
CA THR A 52 -15.71 -15.93 16.84
C THR A 52 -14.59 -14.91 16.96
N SER A 53 -13.75 -14.77 15.94
CA SER A 53 -12.69 -13.76 15.96
C SER A 53 -13.23 -12.33 16.05
N ALA A 54 -14.38 -12.03 15.45
CA ALA A 54 -15.02 -10.73 15.57
C ALA A 54 -15.56 -10.47 16.99
N LEU A 55 -16.02 -11.51 17.68
CA LEU A 55 -16.46 -11.43 19.09
C LEU A 55 -15.27 -11.28 20.04
N GLU A 56 -14.16 -12.00 19.80
CA GLU A 56 -12.94 -11.94 20.62
C GLU A 56 -12.22 -10.60 20.50
N LEU A 57 -12.08 -10.09 19.29
CA LEU A 57 -11.36 -8.85 19.02
C LEU A 57 -12.23 -7.62 19.35
N GLY A 58 -13.55 -7.78 19.43
CA GLY A 58 -14.48 -6.67 19.48
C GLY A 58 -14.46 -5.85 18.18
N LYS A 59 -15.56 -5.17 17.87
CA LYS A 59 -15.72 -4.40 16.62
C LYS A 59 -14.62 -3.35 16.39
N SER A 60 -13.93 -2.93 17.46
CA SER A 60 -12.92 -1.89 17.42
C SER A 60 -11.49 -2.38 17.17
N SER A 61 -11.11 -3.62 17.49
CA SER A 61 -9.68 -3.99 17.49
C SER A 61 -9.08 -4.12 16.09
N ASN A 62 -9.84 -4.64 15.11
CA ASN A 62 -9.34 -4.71 13.73
C ASN A 62 -9.23 -3.32 13.10
N ASP A 63 -10.28 -2.50 13.22
CA ASP A 63 -10.28 -1.11 12.76
C ASP A 63 -9.19 -0.28 13.46
N ILE A 64 -8.96 -0.47 14.76
CA ILE A 64 -7.87 0.20 15.50
C ILE A 64 -6.49 -0.25 15.00
N LYS A 65 -6.29 -1.54 14.71
CA LYS A 65 -5.02 -2.03 14.17
C LYS A 65 -4.76 -1.44 12.78
N VAL A 66 -5.75 -1.51 11.90
CA VAL A 66 -5.67 -0.93 10.55
C VAL A 66 -5.42 0.58 10.63
N GLN A 67 -6.14 1.29 11.49
CA GLN A 67 -5.96 2.73 11.70
C GLN A 67 -4.56 3.07 12.21
N ARG A 68 -4.04 2.30 13.18
CA ARG A 68 -2.68 2.47 13.71
C ARG A 68 -1.62 2.22 12.64
N GLU A 69 -1.80 1.19 11.82
CA GLU A 69 -0.90 0.91 10.70
C GLU A 69 -0.95 2.03 9.65
N MET A 70 -2.14 2.55 9.33
CA MET A 70 -2.28 3.71 8.44
C MET A 70 -1.57 4.94 8.99
N GLU A 71 -1.70 5.23 10.27
CA GLU A 71 -1.01 6.34 10.92
C GLU A 71 0.51 6.18 10.89
N ASN A 72 1.01 4.97 11.18
CA ASN A 72 2.43 4.67 11.12
C ASN A 72 3.00 4.85 9.71
N LEU A 73 2.31 4.31 8.69
CA LEU A 73 2.72 4.45 7.29
C LEU A 73 2.72 5.92 6.83
N LYS A 74 1.70 6.70 7.22
CA LYS A 74 1.65 8.14 6.92
C LYS A 74 2.84 8.89 7.54
N LYS A 75 3.23 8.55 8.77
CA LYS A 75 4.40 9.14 9.43
C LYS A 75 5.68 8.84 8.67
N ILE A 76 5.92 7.58 8.32
CA ILE A 76 7.10 7.14 7.55
C ILE A 76 7.15 7.86 6.19
N ILE A 77 6.01 7.96 5.48
CA ILE A 77 5.93 8.68 4.20
C ILE A 77 6.25 10.17 4.41
N GLY A 78 5.73 10.80 5.46
CA GLY A 78 6.04 12.20 5.80
C GLY A 78 7.54 12.42 6.03
N GLU A 79 8.16 11.58 6.86
CA GLU A 79 9.61 11.62 7.12
C GLU A 79 10.43 11.43 5.83
N LEU A 80 10.10 10.41 5.04
CA LEU A 80 10.75 10.15 3.75
C LEU A 80 10.54 11.29 2.73
N THR A 81 9.39 11.95 2.76
CA THR A 81 9.10 13.08 1.87
C THR A 81 9.97 14.28 2.23
N ILE A 82 10.08 14.61 3.52
CA ILE A 82 10.95 15.69 4.00
C ILE A 82 12.40 15.40 3.61
N VAL A 83 12.90 14.18 3.85
CA VAL A 83 14.26 13.79 3.46
C VAL A 83 14.48 13.88 1.95
N ASN A 84 13.52 13.45 1.14
CA ASN A 84 13.63 13.57 -0.31
C ASN A 84 13.64 15.03 -0.78
N GLU A 85 12.83 15.90 -0.17
CA GLU A 85 12.82 17.32 -0.49
C GLU A 85 14.13 18.00 -0.08
N THR A 86 14.69 17.68 1.08
CA THR A 86 15.98 18.23 1.50
C THR A 86 17.10 17.74 0.60
N LEU A 87 17.14 16.45 0.27
CA LEU A 87 18.12 15.90 -0.68
C LEU A 87 18.00 16.55 -2.06
N LYS A 88 16.78 16.72 -2.60
CA LYS A 88 16.58 17.45 -3.85
C LYS A 88 17.07 18.88 -3.75
N LYS A 89 16.75 19.60 -2.67
CA LYS A 89 17.24 20.98 -2.46
C LYS A 89 18.76 21.04 -2.36
N LEU A 90 19.40 20.10 -1.68
CA LEU A 90 20.86 20.02 -1.59
C LEU A 90 21.50 19.68 -2.95
N ASN A 91 20.94 18.72 -3.67
CA ASN A 91 21.41 18.38 -5.02
C ASN A 91 21.21 19.53 -6.02
N LEU A 92 20.10 20.28 -5.92
CA LEU A 92 19.83 21.46 -6.74
C LEU A 92 20.69 22.66 -6.31
N GLN A 93 21.03 22.79 -5.02
CA GLN A 93 22.00 23.78 -4.53
C GLN A 93 23.44 23.44 -4.91
N GLY A 94 23.72 22.18 -5.30
CA GLY A 94 24.99 21.74 -5.87
C GLY A 94 25.22 22.13 -7.34
N GLU A 95 24.21 22.64 -8.05
CA GLU A 95 24.34 23.09 -9.44
C GLU A 95 24.42 24.62 -9.62
N VAL A 96 24.37 25.40 -8.53
CA VAL A 96 24.71 26.83 -8.58
C VAL A 96 26.19 27.02 -8.23
N GLY A 97 27.03 26.27 -8.95
CA GLY A 97 28.47 26.42 -9.04
C GLY A 97 28.88 26.53 -10.51
N GLY A 98 28.08 27.25 -11.30
CA GLY A 98 28.43 27.62 -12.67
C GLY A 98 29.65 28.52 -12.63
N HIS A 99 30.81 27.92 -12.91
CA HIS A 99 32.08 28.55 -13.21
C HIS A 99 31.88 29.58 -14.32
N ASP A 100 31.74 30.85 -13.96
CA ASP A 100 31.77 31.96 -14.91
C ASP A 100 33.24 32.22 -15.27
N ASP A 101 33.70 31.49 -16.29
CA ASP A 101 35.04 31.51 -16.89
C ASP A 101 35.34 32.82 -17.66
N SER A 102 34.75 33.94 -17.23
CA SER A 102 34.85 35.24 -17.90
C SER A 102 35.98 36.13 -17.35
N ARG A 103 36.62 35.76 -16.23
CA ARG A 103 37.77 36.49 -15.65
C ARG A 103 39.14 35.94 -16.04
N SER A 104 39.20 34.75 -16.62
CA SER A 104 40.47 34.10 -16.99
C SER A 104 41.04 34.65 -18.31
N THR A 105 40.18 35.14 -19.21
CA THR A 105 40.59 35.70 -20.51
C THR A 105 41.10 37.13 -20.44
N GLU A 106 40.65 37.94 -19.48
CA GLU A 106 41.14 39.33 -19.28
C GLU A 106 42.59 39.35 -18.76
N ILE A 107 42.98 38.41 -17.89
CA ILE A 107 44.35 38.35 -17.37
C ILE A 107 45.32 37.86 -18.46
N HIS A 108 44.90 36.90 -19.29
CA HIS A 108 45.74 36.39 -20.39
C HIS A 108 45.97 37.45 -21.49
N GLN A 109 44.98 38.31 -21.74
CA GLN A 109 45.11 39.42 -22.71
C GLN A 109 45.97 40.58 -22.18
N ALA A 110 45.89 40.89 -20.87
CA ALA A 110 46.72 41.91 -20.23
C ALA A 110 48.21 41.50 -20.15
N VAL A 111 48.50 40.22 -19.89
CA VAL A 111 49.89 39.71 -19.85
C VAL A 111 50.55 39.71 -21.22
N CYS A 112 49.79 39.46 -22.29
CA CYS A 112 50.31 39.46 -23.67
C CYS A 112 50.66 40.88 -24.17
N LEU A 113 49.88 41.90 -23.79
CA LEU A 113 50.18 43.30 -24.12
C LEU A 113 51.37 43.87 -23.34
N GLN A 114 51.60 43.39 -22.12
CA GLN A 114 52.72 43.83 -21.28
C GLN A 114 54.06 43.20 -21.71
N THR A 115 54.04 42.01 -22.32
CA THR A 115 55.24 41.28 -22.77
C THR A 115 55.68 41.65 -24.19
N CYS A 116 54.79 42.11 -25.07
CA CYS A 116 55.12 42.60 -26.41
C CYS A 116 55.59 44.08 -26.47
N ARG A 117 55.79 44.76 -25.33
CA ARG A 117 56.24 46.17 -25.29
C ARG A 117 57.68 46.37 -24.80
N CYS A 118 58.49 45.31 -24.88
CA CYS A 118 59.92 45.33 -24.62
C CYS A 118 60.71 44.91 -25.88
N GLU A 119 60.74 45.80 -26.88
CA GLU A 119 61.85 46.02 -27.82
C GLU A 119 61.98 47.52 -28.07
#